data_AF-A0A323V8Z4-F1
#
_entry.id   AF-A0A323V8Z4-F1
#
_cell.length_a   1.000
_cell.length_b   1.000
_cell.length_c   1.000
_cell.angle_alpha   90.00
_cell.angle_beta   90.00
_cell.angle_gamma   90.00
#
_symmetry.space_group_name_H-M   'P 1'
#
loop_
_entity.id
_entity.type
_entity.pdbx_description
1 polymer ?
#
loop_
_entity_poly.entity_id
_entity_poly.type
_entity_poly.pdbx_seq_one_letter_code
_entity_poly.pdbx_strand_id
1 'polypeptide(L)'
;MSAPVRFPAVLRSEWTKLVSVRSTWWSAAVYVLVAGAFGWLAASTTPSADSAGNAVGIALIGFGFAQFAVVVVGVTAAAGEFATGMVLASLAAVPRRVRWLAAKTGVVAGAVAGLTGVLALVCWLAARSLTAVDGGVPLVGAGVGRALGFYARLGFTPIPVADPGRAVYLGLPTSWD
;
A
#
# COMPACT_ATOMS: atom_id res chain seq x y z
N MET A 1 12.87 34.56 -14.71
CA MET A 1 13.09 33.66 -13.55
C MET A 1 11.82 32.83 -13.36
N SER A 2 11.85 31.53 -13.63
CA SER A 2 10.69 30.65 -13.48
C SER A 2 10.39 30.45 -11.99
N ALA A 3 9.13 30.63 -11.58
CA ALA A 3 8.74 30.42 -10.18
C ALA A 3 9.00 28.96 -9.74
N PRO A 4 9.42 28.72 -8.48
CA PRO A 4 9.65 27.37 -7.99
C PRO A 4 8.38 26.54 -8.03
N VAL A 5 8.48 25.33 -8.58
CA VAL A 5 7.37 24.38 -8.66
C VAL A 5 6.93 24.00 -7.24
N ARG A 6 5.65 24.21 -6.94
CA ARG A 6 5.09 23.91 -5.61
C ARG A 6 4.88 22.41 -5.45
N PHE A 7 5.11 21.88 -4.25
CA PHE A 7 4.97 20.45 -3.93
C PHE A 7 3.59 19.84 -4.31
N PRO A 8 2.44 20.53 -4.12
CA PRO A 8 1.14 20.02 -4.58
C PRO A 8 1.02 19.85 -6.09
N ALA A 9 1.72 20.67 -6.88
CA ALA A 9 1.74 20.51 -8.34
C ALA A 9 2.50 19.24 -8.76
N VAL A 10 3.58 18.92 -8.03
CA VAL A 10 4.34 17.66 -8.22
C VAL A 10 3.46 16.45 -7.88
N LEU A 11 2.77 16.47 -6.75
CA LEU A 11 1.83 15.40 -6.35
C LEU A 11 0.74 15.16 -7.40
N ARG A 12 0.12 16.23 -7.92
CA ARG A 12 -0.91 16.12 -8.98
C ARG A 12 -0.34 15.51 -10.26
N SER A 13 0.88 15.88 -10.65
CA SER A 13 1.54 15.31 -11.83
C SER A 13 1.79 13.82 -11.64
N GLU A 14 2.30 13.40 -10.48
CA GLU A 14 2.52 11.99 -10.17
C GLU A 14 1.20 11.19 -10.10
N TRP A 15 0.12 11.78 -9.59
CA TRP A 15 -1.21 11.15 -9.61
C TRP A 15 -1.70 10.88 -11.03
N THR A 16 -1.63 11.89 -11.91
CA THR A 16 -2.04 11.73 -13.31
C THR A 16 -1.24 10.65 -14.02
N LYS A 17 0.08 10.55 -13.75
CA LYS A 17 0.92 9.48 -14.29
C LYS A 17 0.40 8.10 -13.87
N LEU A 18 0.16 7.88 -12.58
CA LEU A 18 -0.33 6.59 -12.09
C LEU A 18 -1.68 6.21 -12.72
N VAL A 19 -2.61 7.15 -12.81
CA VAL A 19 -3.95 6.89 -13.36
C VAL A 19 -3.92 6.69 -14.89
N SER A 20 -2.94 7.26 -15.59
CA SER A 20 -2.82 7.14 -17.05
C SER A 20 -2.33 5.78 -17.55
N VAL A 21 -1.69 4.98 -16.68
CA VAL A 21 -1.04 3.74 -17.09
C VAL A 21 -2.03 2.57 -16.98
N ARG A 22 -2.36 1.96 -18.12
CA ARG A 22 -3.32 0.84 -18.19
C ARG A 22 -2.87 -0.38 -17.37
N SER A 23 -1.57 -0.62 -17.24
CA SER A 23 -1.07 -1.72 -16.40
C SER A 23 -1.36 -1.50 -14.92
N THR A 24 -1.42 -0.25 -14.44
CA THR A 24 -1.81 0.09 -13.06
C THR A 24 -3.25 -0.32 -12.78
N TRP A 25 -4.15 -0.11 -13.74
CA TRP A 25 -5.55 -0.54 -13.63
C TRP A 25 -5.69 -2.06 -13.58
N TRP A 26 -4.94 -2.79 -14.40
CA TRP A 26 -4.93 -4.24 -14.36
C TRP A 26 -4.39 -4.79 -13.05
N SER A 27 -3.28 -4.24 -12.55
CA SER A 27 -2.73 -4.64 -11.25
C SER A 27 -3.68 -4.30 -10.09
N ALA A 28 -4.36 -3.15 -10.15
CA ALA A 28 -5.39 -2.79 -9.16
C ALA A 28 -6.61 -3.71 -9.23
N ALA A 29 -7.04 -4.10 -10.42
CA ALA A 29 -8.13 -5.07 -10.61
C ALA A 29 -7.75 -6.44 -10.04
N VAL A 30 -6.55 -6.94 -10.33
CA VAL A 30 -6.04 -8.19 -9.74
C VAL A 30 -5.95 -8.09 -8.22
N TYR A 31 -5.48 -6.96 -7.68
CA TYR A 31 -5.44 -6.72 -6.25
C TYR A 31 -6.83 -6.82 -5.61
N VAL A 32 -7.82 -6.11 -6.17
CA VAL A 32 -9.23 -6.13 -5.73
C VAL A 32 -9.81 -7.53 -5.80
N LEU A 33 -9.59 -8.23 -6.91
CA LEU A 33 -10.10 -9.59 -7.12
C LEU A 33 -9.51 -10.56 -6.10
N VAL A 34 -8.18 -10.55 -5.91
CA VAL A 34 -7.53 -11.48 -4.97
C VAL A 34 -7.90 -11.12 -3.52
N ALA A 35 -7.75 -9.86 -3.11
CA ALA A 35 -8.06 -9.47 -1.74
C ALA A 35 -9.54 -9.70 -1.41
N GLY A 36 -10.43 -9.22 -2.28
CA GLY A 36 -11.86 -9.27 -2.10
C GLY A 36 -12.45 -10.67 -2.24
N ALA A 37 -12.11 -11.42 -3.28
CA ALA A 37 -12.70 -12.74 -3.50
C ALA A 37 -12.26 -13.75 -2.43
N PHE A 38 -10.97 -13.80 -2.09
CA PHE A 38 -10.50 -14.69 -1.03
C PHE A 38 -11.00 -14.25 0.35
N GLY A 39 -11.06 -12.94 0.62
CA GLY A 39 -11.61 -12.43 1.88
C GLY A 39 -13.10 -12.75 2.05
N TRP A 40 -13.88 -12.54 0.98
CA TRP A 40 -15.31 -12.88 0.95
C TRP A 40 -15.53 -14.39 1.08
N LEU A 41 -14.78 -15.19 0.31
CA LEU A 41 -14.85 -16.64 0.37
C LEU A 41 -14.55 -17.15 1.78
N ALA A 42 -13.46 -16.68 2.39
CA ALA A 42 -13.07 -17.06 3.74
C ALA A 42 -14.14 -16.70 4.78
N ALA A 43 -14.76 -15.53 4.67
CA ALA A 43 -15.89 -15.16 5.52
C ALA A 43 -17.11 -16.07 5.29
N SER A 44 -17.45 -16.37 4.04
CA SER A 44 -18.62 -17.20 3.69
C SER A 44 -18.53 -18.66 4.15
N THR A 45 -17.31 -19.19 4.23
CA THR A 45 -17.05 -20.57 4.67
C THR A 45 -16.88 -20.68 6.19
N THR A 46 -16.93 -19.56 6.91
CA THR A 46 -16.70 -19.49 8.35
C THR A 46 -17.99 -19.06 9.05
N PRO A 47 -18.88 -20.02 9.40
CA PRO A 47 -20.22 -19.68 9.90
C PRO A 47 -20.21 -19.01 11.28
N SER A 48 -19.17 -19.22 12.10
CA SER A 48 -19.05 -18.60 13.42
C SER A 48 -17.58 -18.36 13.79
N ALA A 49 -17.33 -17.40 14.67
CA ALA A 49 -16.00 -17.10 15.19
C ALA A 49 -16.06 -16.67 16.67
N ASP A 50 -15.03 -17.06 17.43
CA ASP A 50 -14.94 -16.82 18.88
C ASP A 50 -14.84 -15.33 19.27
N SER A 51 -14.43 -14.48 18.33
CA SER A 51 -14.36 -13.03 18.55
C SER A 51 -14.48 -12.25 17.25
N ALA A 52 -14.93 -11.00 17.38
CA ALA A 52 -15.01 -10.06 16.25
C ALA A 52 -13.66 -9.82 15.57
N GLY A 53 -12.56 -9.84 16.34
CA GLY A 53 -11.20 -9.72 15.80
C GLY A 53 -10.81 -10.91 14.92
N ASN A 54 -11.22 -12.13 15.33
CA ASN A 54 -10.94 -13.35 14.57
C ASN A 54 -11.77 -13.39 13.27
N ALA A 55 -13.06 -13.07 13.34
CA ALA A 55 -13.94 -12.97 12.16
C ALA A 55 -13.36 -12.03 11.09
N VAL A 56 -12.91 -10.84 11.50
CA VAL A 56 -12.28 -9.86 10.60
C VAL A 56 -10.93 -10.35 10.11
N GLY A 57 -10.11 -10.96 10.97
CA GLY A 57 -8.83 -11.54 10.57
C GLY A 57 -8.97 -12.58 9.45
N ILE A 58 -9.96 -13.47 9.57
CA ILE A 58 -10.30 -14.48 8.56
C ILE A 58 -10.73 -13.81 7.26
N ALA A 59 -11.61 -12.80 7.32
CA ALA A 59 -12.04 -12.05 6.14
C ALA A 59 -10.92 -11.24 5.46
N LEU A 60 -9.79 -11.04 6.14
CA LEU A 60 -8.62 -10.33 5.60
C LEU A 60 -7.53 -11.26 5.05
N ILE A 61 -7.69 -12.59 5.09
CA ILE A 61 -6.71 -13.56 4.57
C ILE A 61 -6.32 -13.26 3.11
N GLY A 62 -7.28 -12.82 2.28
CA GLY A 62 -7.03 -12.47 0.88
C GLY A 62 -5.94 -11.39 0.70
N PHE A 63 -5.74 -10.51 1.69
CA PHE A 63 -4.71 -9.47 1.62
C PHE A 63 -3.29 -10.02 1.62
N GLY A 64 -3.06 -11.21 2.17
CA GLY A 64 -1.74 -11.86 2.15
C GLY A 64 -1.28 -12.14 0.71
N PHE A 65 -2.15 -12.77 -0.08
CA PHE A 65 -1.87 -13.06 -1.49
C PHE A 65 -1.94 -11.82 -2.38
N ALA A 66 -2.79 -10.86 -2.04
CA ALA A 66 -2.91 -9.64 -2.83
C ALA A 66 -1.65 -8.75 -2.78
N GLN A 67 -0.73 -8.94 -1.81
CA GLN A 67 0.52 -8.17 -1.74
C GLN A 67 1.37 -8.24 -3.01
N PHE A 68 1.33 -9.36 -3.75
CA PHE A 68 2.07 -9.47 -5.00
C PHE A 68 1.62 -8.42 -6.03
N ALA A 69 0.31 -8.14 -6.12
CA ALA A 69 -0.20 -7.12 -7.02
C ALA A 69 0.25 -5.71 -6.58
N VAL A 70 0.34 -5.46 -5.27
CA VAL A 70 0.88 -4.19 -4.73
C VAL A 70 2.35 -4.01 -5.11
N VAL A 71 3.15 -5.06 -5.00
CA VAL A 71 4.57 -5.05 -5.43
C VAL A 71 4.68 -4.74 -6.92
N VAL A 72 3.82 -5.34 -7.76
CA VAL A 72 3.78 -5.04 -9.21
C VAL A 72 3.44 -3.57 -9.47
N VAL A 73 2.45 -3.00 -8.76
CA VAL A 73 2.14 -1.55 -8.86
C VAL A 73 3.36 -0.70 -8.48
N GLY A 74 4.05 -1.05 -7.39
CA GLY A 74 5.26 -0.33 -6.97
C GLY A 74 6.39 -0.39 -8.00
N VAL A 75 6.68 -1.59 -8.51
CA VAL A 75 7.73 -1.81 -9.52
C VAL A 75 7.39 -1.12 -10.83
N THR A 76 6.16 -1.21 -11.31
CA THR A 76 5.73 -0.55 -12.56
C THR A 76 5.77 0.97 -12.44
N ALA A 77 5.35 1.52 -11.29
CA ALA A 77 5.48 2.94 -11.00
C ALA A 77 6.94 3.40 -11.03
N ALA A 78 7.88 2.61 -10.47
CA ALA A 78 9.30 2.92 -10.48
C ALA A 78 9.93 2.76 -11.89
N ALA A 79 9.70 1.63 -12.55
CA ALA A 79 10.32 1.26 -13.82
C ALA A 79 9.79 2.05 -15.03
N GLY A 80 8.53 2.49 -14.99
CA GLY A 80 7.88 3.18 -16.12
C GLY A 80 8.59 4.47 -16.55
N GLU A 81 9.28 5.15 -15.64
CA GLU A 81 10.05 6.36 -15.96
C GLU A 81 11.41 6.07 -16.56
N PHE A 82 12.01 4.92 -16.25
CA PHE A 82 13.24 4.47 -16.88
C PHE A 82 12.98 3.97 -18.29
N ALA A 83 11.88 3.24 -18.50
CA ALA A 83 11.47 2.74 -19.81
C ALA A 83 11.19 3.87 -20.83
N THR A 84 10.72 5.02 -20.36
CA THR A 84 10.32 6.16 -21.21
C THR A 84 11.36 7.29 -21.24
N GLY A 85 12.47 7.17 -20.48
CA GLY A 85 13.47 8.23 -20.36
C GLY A 85 13.00 9.49 -19.61
N MET A 86 11.79 9.49 -19.03
CA MET A 86 11.20 10.65 -18.36
C MET A 86 11.89 11.05 -17.04
N VAL A 87 12.78 10.21 -16.51
CA VAL A 87 13.60 10.54 -15.33
C VAL A 87 14.37 11.85 -15.53
N LEU A 88 14.99 12.06 -16.70
CA LEU A 88 15.79 13.26 -16.97
C LEU A 88 14.92 14.52 -17.03
N ALA A 89 13.76 14.45 -17.68
CA ALA A 89 12.81 15.56 -17.74
C ALA A 89 12.26 15.93 -16.34
N SER A 90 11.97 14.93 -15.52
CA SER A 90 11.47 15.14 -14.15
C SER A 90 12.54 15.76 -13.24
N LEU A 91 13.79 15.33 -13.37
CA LEU A 91 14.92 15.89 -12.62
C LEU A 91 15.32 17.29 -13.09
N ALA A 92 15.16 17.60 -14.39
CA ALA A 92 15.35 18.95 -14.91
C ALA A 92 14.30 19.94 -14.37
N ALA A 93 13.05 19.49 -14.23
CA ALA A 93 11.96 20.30 -13.69
C ALA A 93 12.00 20.43 -12.15
N VAL A 94 12.41 19.38 -11.44
CA VAL A 94 12.53 19.35 -9.97
C VAL A 94 13.92 18.87 -9.56
N PRO A 95 14.93 19.77 -9.48
CA PRO A 95 16.31 19.39 -9.21
C PRO A 95 16.54 18.78 -7.82
N ARG A 96 15.60 18.97 -6.88
CA ARG A 96 15.65 18.38 -5.53
C ARG A 96 15.15 16.93 -5.56
N ARG A 97 16.06 15.99 -5.82
CA ARG A 97 15.81 14.53 -5.91
C ARG A 97 14.95 13.97 -4.77
N VAL A 98 15.18 14.41 -3.52
CA VAL A 98 14.42 13.94 -2.34
C VAL A 98 12.94 14.34 -2.40
N ARG A 99 12.63 15.56 -2.87
CA ARG A 99 11.23 16.04 -2.95
C ARG A 99 10.44 15.29 -4.00
N TRP A 100 11.09 14.97 -5.11
CA TRP A 100 10.49 14.21 -6.19
C TRP A 100 10.24 12.75 -5.77
N LEU A 101 11.23 12.10 -5.16
CA LEU A 101 11.06 10.74 -4.61
C LEU A 101 9.96 10.71 -3.54
N ALA A 102 9.94 11.67 -2.59
CA ALA A 102 8.91 11.74 -1.57
C ALA A 102 7.50 11.93 -2.15
N ALA A 103 7.35 12.77 -3.18
CA ALA A 103 6.07 12.93 -3.87
C ALA A 103 5.64 11.62 -4.53
N LYS A 104 6.54 10.98 -5.29
CA LYS A 104 6.24 9.72 -5.99
C LYS A 104 5.86 8.59 -5.03
N THR A 105 6.67 8.35 -4.00
CA THR A 105 6.37 7.36 -2.97
C THR A 105 5.07 7.69 -2.26
N GLY A 106 4.83 8.97 -1.95
CA GLY A 106 3.60 9.42 -1.30
C GLY A 106 2.34 9.17 -2.13
N VAL A 107 2.38 9.41 -3.45
CA VAL A 107 1.22 9.16 -4.32
C VAL A 107 0.97 7.66 -4.48
N VAL A 108 2.00 6.84 -4.70
CA VAL A 108 1.84 5.38 -4.81
C VAL A 108 1.32 4.79 -3.49
N ALA A 109 1.96 5.12 -2.38
CA ALA A 109 1.57 4.63 -1.06
C ALA A 109 0.17 5.11 -0.68
N GLY A 110 -0.17 6.38 -0.96
CA GLY A 110 -1.51 6.92 -0.73
C GLY A 110 -2.59 6.22 -1.56
N ALA A 111 -2.32 5.94 -2.83
CA ALA A 111 -3.25 5.21 -3.70
C ALA A 111 -3.49 3.78 -3.21
N VAL A 112 -2.41 3.05 -2.90
CA VAL A 112 -2.48 1.68 -2.38
C VAL A 112 -3.19 1.66 -1.02
N ALA A 113 -2.80 2.52 -0.08
CA ALA A 113 -3.42 2.58 1.24
C ALA A 113 -4.92 2.92 1.17
N GLY A 114 -5.31 3.84 0.29
CA GLY A 114 -6.72 4.16 0.04
C GLY A 114 -7.50 2.94 -0.46
N LEU A 115 -6.97 2.24 -1.47
CA LEU A 115 -7.58 1.04 -2.03
C LEU A 115 -7.66 -0.11 -1.00
N THR A 116 -6.57 -0.36 -0.28
CA THR A 116 -6.51 -1.33 0.82
C THR A 116 -7.54 -1.00 1.90
N GLY A 117 -7.67 0.27 2.30
CA GLY A 117 -8.64 0.71 3.30
C GLY A 117 -10.07 0.43 2.87
N VAL A 118 -10.43 0.74 1.62
CA VAL A 118 -11.76 0.44 1.07
C VAL A 118 -12.03 -1.06 1.06
N LEU A 119 -11.09 -1.88 0.56
CA LEU A 119 -11.24 -3.33 0.55
C LEU A 119 -11.33 -3.92 1.97
N ALA A 120 -10.58 -3.38 2.91
CA ALA A 120 -10.59 -3.85 4.29
C ALA A 120 -11.95 -3.56 4.96
N LEU A 121 -12.58 -2.43 4.62
CA LEU A 121 -13.96 -2.13 5.01
C LEU A 121 -14.97 -3.10 4.36
N VAL A 122 -14.78 -3.46 3.09
CA VAL A 122 -15.62 -4.47 2.41
C VAL A 122 -15.48 -5.84 3.07
N CYS A 123 -14.25 -6.27 3.40
CA CYS A 123 -14.00 -7.51 4.12
C CYS A 123 -14.58 -7.48 5.54
N TRP A 124 -14.50 -6.34 6.25
CA TRP A 124 -15.16 -6.16 7.53
C TRP A 124 -16.69 -6.28 7.41
N LEU A 125 -17.29 -5.70 6.38
CA LEU A 125 -18.73 -5.84 6.09
C LEU A 125 -19.09 -7.31 5.84
N ALA A 126 -18.29 -8.02 5.06
CA ALA A 126 -18.48 -9.45 4.80
C ALA A 126 -18.38 -10.27 6.09
N ALA A 127 -17.39 -10.00 6.95
CA ALA A 127 -17.29 -10.65 8.26
C ALA A 127 -18.54 -10.39 9.09
N ARG A 128 -19.00 -9.13 9.14
CA ARG A 128 -20.18 -8.74 9.92
C ARG A 128 -21.48 -9.40 9.42
N SER A 129 -21.64 -9.62 8.13
CA SER A 129 -22.87 -10.17 7.56
C SER A 129 -22.88 -11.70 7.46
N LEU A 130 -21.71 -12.32 7.27
CA LEU A 130 -21.60 -13.75 6.96
C LEU A 130 -21.16 -14.61 8.16
N THR A 131 -20.52 -14.00 9.18
CA THR A 131 -20.00 -14.75 10.33
C THR A 131 -20.76 -14.42 11.60
N ALA A 132 -21.27 -15.45 12.30
CA ALA A 132 -21.93 -15.28 13.58
C ALA A 132 -20.90 -15.07 14.70
N VAL A 133 -21.05 -13.98 15.45
CA VAL A 133 -20.18 -13.63 16.58
C VAL A 133 -21.06 -13.10 17.70
N ASP A 134 -20.87 -13.62 18.91
CA ASP A 134 -21.55 -13.12 20.11
C ASP A 134 -21.18 -11.65 20.38
N GLY A 135 -22.18 -10.76 20.42
CA GLY A 135 -21.97 -9.31 20.54
C GLY A 135 -21.69 -8.58 19.21
N GLY A 136 -21.66 -9.30 18.08
CA GLY A 136 -21.48 -8.75 16.74
C GLY A 136 -20.07 -8.23 16.44
N VAL A 137 -19.89 -7.65 15.25
CA VAL A 137 -18.59 -7.18 14.75
C VAL A 137 -18.55 -5.65 14.69
N PRO A 138 -18.10 -4.95 15.75
CA PRO A 138 -18.01 -3.49 15.75
C PRO A 138 -16.86 -2.99 14.86
N LEU A 139 -17.03 -1.81 14.22
CA LEU A 139 -15.98 -1.13 13.44
C LEU A 139 -14.77 -0.74 14.30
N VAL A 140 -15.04 -0.26 15.52
CA VAL A 140 -14.02 0.30 16.43
C VAL A 140 -13.85 -0.61 17.65
N GLY A 141 -13.67 -1.92 17.40
CA GLY A 141 -13.22 -2.86 18.43
C GLY A 141 -11.69 -2.90 18.46
N ALA A 142 -11.07 -3.07 19.64
CA ALA A 142 -9.61 -3.13 19.77
C ALA A 142 -8.94 -4.19 18.86
N GLY A 143 -9.63 -5.32 18.60
CA GLY A 143 -9.17 -6.33 17.64
C GLY A 143 -9.30 -5.88 16.18
N VAL A 144 -10.45 -5.30 15.82
CA VAL A 144 -10.79 -4.86 14.46
C VAL A 144 -9.94 -3.66 14.03
N GLY A 145 -9.79 -2.66 14.90
CA GLY A 145 -8.97 -1.47 14.63
C GLY A 145 -7.49 -1.80 14.45
N ARG A 146 -6.96 -2.77 15.21
CA ARG A 146 -5.57 -3.24 15.02
C ARG A 146 -5.40 -4.01 13.71
N ALA A 147 -6.34 -4.88 13.35
CA ALA A 147 -6.28 -5.64 12.10
C ALA A 147 -6.37 -4.69 10.89
N LEU A 148 -7.40 -3.83 10.84
CA LEU A 148 -7.57 -2.83 9.78
C LEU A 148 -6.37 -1.86 9.72
N GLY A 149 -5.89 -1.41 10.88
CA GLY A 149 -4.73 -0.54 11.00
C GLY A 149 -3.43 -1.19 10.51
N PHE A 150 -3.23 -2.49 10.76
CA PHE A 150 -2.08 -3.24 10.28
C PHE A 150 -2.05 -3.31 8.75
N TYR A 151 -3.16 -3.71 8.11
CA TYR A 151 -3.20 -3.79 6.65
C TYR A 151 -3.15 -2.41 5.97
N ALA A 152 -3.81 -1.40 6.55
CA ALA A 152 -3.68 -0.02 6.09
C ALA A 152 -2.23 0.50 6.21
N ARG A 153 -1.49 0.10 7.26
CA ARG A 153 -0.09 0.48 7.48
C ARG A 153 0.89 -0.28 6.59
N LEU A 154 0.61 -1.53 6.22
CA LEU A 154 1.46 -2.31 5.31
C LEU A 154 1.55 -1.71 3.90
N GLY A 155 0.52 -0.99 3.45
CA GLY A 155 0.57 -0.19 2.22
C GLY A 155 1.39 1.11 2.33
N PHE A 156 1.84 1.47 3.54
CA PHE A 156 2.41 2.77 3.87
C PHE A 156 3.72 2.67 4.68
N THR A 157 4.53 1.61 4.56
CA THR A 157 5.90 1.70 5.07
C THR A 157 6.75 2.48 4.08
N PRO A 158 7.10 3.77 4.33
CA PRO A 158 8.27 4.33 3.69
C PRO A 158 9.42 3.43 4.12
N ILE A 159 10.09 2.80 3.16
CA ILE A 159 11.38 2.16 3.40
C ILE A 159 12.22 3.22 4.12
N PRO A 160 12.61 3.02 5.38
CA PRO A 160 13.58 3.91 5.99
C PRO A 160 14.83 3.75 5.14
N VAL A 161 15.09 4.75 4.29
CA VAL A 161 16.38 4.89 3.62
C VAL A 161 17.37 4.97 4.76
N ALA A 162 18.08 3.86 4.99
CA ALA A 162 19.14 3.79 5.97
C ALA A 162 20.06 4.97 5.67
N ASP A 163 20.20 5.86 6.66
CA ASP A 163 21.16 6.95 6.61
C ASP A 163 22.52 6.31 6.30
N PRO A 164 23.16 6.59 5.15
CA PRO A 164 24.47 6.01 4.84
C PRO A 164 25.53 6.44 5.88
N GLY A 165 25.25 7.50 6.65
CA GLY A 165 26.07 7.91 7.80
C GLY A 165 25.95 7.03 9.05
N ARG A 166 25.00 6.08 9.13
CA ARG A 166 24.84 5.18 10.29
C ARG A 166 25.54 3.82 10.15
N ALA A 167 25.94 3.42 8.95
CA ALA A 167 26.73 2.20 8.74
C ALA A 167 28.14 2.31 9.36
N VAL A 168 28.68 3.53 9.47
CA VAL A 168 29.98 3.80 10.11
C VAL A 168 29.94 3.58 11.64
N TYR A 169 28.76 3.66 12.26
CA TYR A 169 28.61 3.50 13.72
C TYR A 169 28.34 2.06 14.17
N LEU A 170 28.08 1.13 13.25
CA LEU A 170 27.71 -0.25 13.60
C LEU A 170 28.90 -1.22 13.68
N GLY A 171 30.14 -0.74 13.63
CA GLY A 171 31.31 -1.53 14.06
C GLY A 171 31.43 -2.89 13.39
N LEU A 172 31.08 -3.00 12.11
CA LEU A 172 31.24 -4.25 11.37
C LEU A 172 32.74 -4.50 11.15
N PRO A 173 33.26 -5.70 11.49
CA PRO A 173 34.68 -6.01 11.37
C PRO A 173 35.12 -6.01 9.91
N THR A 174 36.14 -5.21 9.60
CA THR A 174 36.74 -5.04 8.26
C THR A 174 38.03 -5.83 8.07
N SER A 175 38.30 -6.87 8.87
CA SER A 175 39.50 -7.68 8.75
C SER A 175 39.13 -9.13 8.39
N TRP A 176 39.43 -9.51 7.15
CA TRP A 176 39.56 -10.90 6.73
C TRP A 176 41.05 -11.27 6.71
N ASP A 177 41.67 -11.20 7.89
CA ASP A 177 42.97 -11.81 8.17
C ASP A 177 42.78 -12.87 9.27
#